data_AF-A0A3E1DI65-F1
#
_entry.id   AF-A0A3E1DI65-F1
#
_cell.length_a   1.000
_cell.length_b   1.000
_cell.length_c   1.000
_cell.angle_alpha   90.00
_cell.angle_beta   90.00
_cell.angle_gamma   90.00
#
_symmetry.space_group_name_H-M   'P 1'
#
loop_
_entity.id
_entity.type
_entity.pdbx_description
1 polymer ?
#
loop_
_entity_poly.entity_id
_entity_poly.type
_entity_poly.pdbx_seq_one_letter_code
_entity_poly.pdbx_strand_id
1 'polypeptide(L)'
;MAVDQEWQILWNIGDLILAWFLTANLTFAGEWKLVAPIPEGAEESYGIAVGQLGKLYVFGELGLDWKAMRMVMEYDPATDKWTPQGQHAPHASIM
;
A
#
# COMPACT_ATOMS: atom_id res chain seq x y z
N MET A 1 -46.39 -36.52 -0.01
CA MET A 1 -45.15 -36.87 0.70
C MET A 1 -44.54 -35.57 1.18
N ALA A 2 -44.41 -35.38 2.49
CA ALA A 2 -43.68 -34.24 3.04
C ALA A 2 -42.18 -34.49 2.82
N VAL A 3 -41.44 -33.47 2.38
CA VAL A 3 -39.98 -33.51 2.47
C VAL A 3 -39.65 -33.60 3.97
N ASP A 4 -38.80 -34.55 4.34
CA ASP A 4 -38.39 -34.68 5.75
C ASP A 4 -37.59 -33.45 6.21
N GLN A 5 -37.59 -33.22 7.53
CA GLN A 5 -36.95 -32.08 8.18
C GLN A 5 -35.43 -32.02 7.87
N GLU A 6 -34.80 -33.17 7.64
CA GLU A 6 -33.37 -33.30 7.42
C GLU A 6 -32.97 -32.75 6.05
N TRP A 7 -33.71 -33.10 5.00
CA TRP A 7 -33.48 -32.54 3.66
C TRP A 7 -33.73 -31.03 3.63
N GLN A 8 -34.72 -30.52 4.37
CA GLN A 8 -34.96 -29.07 4.46
C GLN A 8 -33.78 -28.32 5.08
N ILE A 9 -33.11 -28.89 6.09
CA ILE A 9 -31.92 -28.28 6.70
C ILE A 9 -30.77 -28.21 5.69
N LEU A 10 -30.56 -29.26 4.89
CA LEU A 10 -29.49 -29.28 3.88
C LEU A 10 -29.72 -28.25 2.77
N TRP A 11 -30.97 -28.08 2.32
CA TRP A 11 -31.33 -27.02 1.37
C TRP A 11 -31.08 -25.62 1.94
N ASN A 12 -31.52 -25.37 3.18
CA ASN A 12 -31.30 -24.08 3.84
C ASN A 12 -29.81 -23.75 4.01
N ILE A 13 -28.96 -24.73 4.34
CA ILE A 13 -27.51 -24.53 4.42
C ILE A 13 -26.93 -24.20 3.04
N GLY A 14 -27.36 -24.90 1.99
CA GLY A 14 -26.93 -24.61 0.62
C GLY A 14 -27.30 -23.19 0.18
N ASP A 15 -28.53 -22.76 0.48
CA ASP A 15 -29.02 -21.43 0.17
C ASP A 15 -28.26 -20.34 0.94
N LEU A 16 -27.94 -20.59 2.22
CA LEU A 16 -27.10 -19.69 3.01
C LEU A 16 -25.69 -19.57 2.44
N ILE A 17 -25.05 -20.69 2.06
CA ILE A 17 -23.72 -20.69 1.44
C ILE A 17 -23.76 -19.91 0.11
N LEU A 18 -24.76 -20.14 -0.73
CA LEU A 18 -24.93 -19.43 -1.99
C LEU A 18 -25.15 -17.93 -1.77
N ALA A 19 -25.96 -17.53 -0.78
CA ALA A 19 -26.18 -16.14 -0.41
C ALA A 19 -24.90 -15.46 0.08
N TRP A 20 -24.05 -16.16 0.86
CA TRP A 20 -22.74 -15.66 1.28
C TRP A 20 -21.81 -15.41 0.09
N PHE A 21 -21.72 -16.33 -0.88
CA PHE A 21 -20.90 -16.13 -2.08
C PHE A 21 -21.41 -14.99 -2.96
N LEU A 22 -22.73 -14.83 -3.10
CA LEU A 22 -23.34 -13.75 -3.90
C LEU A 22 -23.22 -12.37 -3.24
N THR A 23 -23.14 -12.31 -1.91
CA THR A 23 -23.02 -11.06 -1.14
C THR A 23 -21.58 -10.69 -0.81
N ALA A 24 -20.62 -11.61 -0.96
CA ALA A 24 -19.19 -11.35 -0.84
C ALA A 24 -18.65 -10.54 -2.04
N ASN A 25 -19.32 -9.45 -2.41
CA ASN A 25 -18.71 -8.38 -3.17
C ASN A 25 -17.89 -7.56 -2.17
N LEU A 26 -16.64 -7.98 -1.95
CA LEU A 26 -15.66 -7.08 -1.35
C LEU A 26 -15.39 -5.98 -2.38
N THR A 27 -16.17 -4.89 -2.32
CA THR A 27 -15.74 -3.63 -2.91
C THR A 27 -14.49 -3.22 -2.17
N PHE A 28 -13.33 -3.55 -2.73
CA PHE A 28 -12.07 -2.95 -2.34
C PHE A 28 -12.03 -1.53 -2.92
N ALA A 29 -12.85 -0.64 -2.38
CA ALA A 29 -12.67 0.78 -2.60
C ALA A 29 -11.41 1.15 -1.81
N GLY A 30 -10.28 1.28 -2.51
CA GLY A 30 -9.06 1.77 -1.88
C GLY A 30 -9.34 3.12 -1.23
N GLU A 31 -9.13 3.21 0.08
CA GLU A 31 -9.24 4.48 0.79
C GLU A 31 -7.90 5.20 0.74
N TRP A 32 -7.94 6.47 0.34
CA TRP A 32 -6.79 7.34 0.53
C TRP A 32 -6.64 7.66 2.01
N LYS A 33 -5.48 7.36 2.55
CA LYS A 33 -5.10 7.76 3.91
C LYS A 33 -3.76 8.47 3.89
N LEU A 34 -3.61 9.40 4.82
CA LEU A 34 -2.29 9.93 5.14
C LEU A 34 -1.47 8.83 5.81
N VAL A 35 -0.19 8.76 5.44
CA VAL A 35 0.83 7.89 6.04
C VAL A 35 1.87 8.77 6.72
N ALA A 36 2.84 8.17 7.39
CA ALA A 36 3.96 8.90 7.96
C ALA A 36 4.59 9.85 6.92
N PRO A 37 4.82 11.12 7.28
CA PRO A 37 5.45 12.06 6.37
C PRO A 37 6.90 11.65 6.11
N ILE A 38 7.41 11.95 4.91
CA ILE A 38 8.83 11.83 4.62
C ILE A 38 9.59 12.79 5.56
N PRO A 39 10.62 12.32 6.31
CA PRO A 39 11.34 13.14 7.28
C PRO A 39 12.04 14.39 6.73
N GLU A 40 12.54 14.33 5.49
CA GLU A 40 13.22 15.44 4.81
C GLU A 40 12.37 15.81 3.59
N GLY A 41 11.75 17.00 3.61
CA GLY A 41 10.86 17.43 2.54
C GLY A 41 11.62 17.87 1.30
N ALA A 42 11.17 17.41 0.13
CA ALA A 42 11.74 17.80 -1.15
C ALA A 42 10.70 17.83 -2.27
N GLU A 43 11.11 18.35 -3.41
CA GLU A 43 10.34 18.44 -4.64
C GLU A 43 10.88 17.48 -5.70
N GLU A 44 10.16 17.35 -6.82
CA GLU A 44 10.55 16.50 -7.97
C GLU A 44 10.77 15.00 -7.64
N SER A 45 9.96 14.47 -6.72
CA SER A 45 10.06 13.09 -6.25
C SER A 45 9.48 12.07 -7.22
N TYR A 46 10.16 10.93 -7.37
CA TYR A 46 9.72 9.77 -8.16
C TYR A 46 9.56 8.54 -7.26
N GLY A 47 8.46 7.80 -7.42
CA GLY A 47 8.13 6.64 -6.58
C GLY A 47 8.02 5.33 -7.35
N ILE A 48 8.49 4.22 -6.77
CA ILE A 48 8.34 2.86 -7.29
C ILE A 48 7.87 1.92 -6.17
N ALA A 49 6.77 1.21 -6.40
CA ALA A 49 6.31 0.14 -5.51
C ALA A 49 6.93 -1.20 -5.91
N VAL A 50 7.43 -1.97 -4.92
CA VAL A 50 8.13 -3.24 -5.15
C VAL A 50 7.57 -4.34 -4.25
N GLY A 51 7.32 -5.52 -4.86
CA GLY A 51 6.89 -6.74 -4.17
C GLY A 51 5.39 -6.80 -3.85
N GLN A 52 4.92 -7.97 -3.45
CA GLN A 52 3.51 -8.21 -3.12
C GLN A 52 3.03 -7.48 -1.86
N LEU A 53 3.95 -7.26 -0.90
CA LEU A 53 3.67 -6.49 0.32
C LEU A 53 3.88 -4.98 0.14
N GLY A 54 4.31 -4.55 -1.05
CA GLY A 54 4.22 -3.15 -1.48
C GLY A 54 5.13 -2.17 -0.75
N LYS A 55 6.42 -2.49 -0.56
CA LYS A 55 7.38 -1.46 -0.14
C LYS A 55 7.43 -0.36 -1.20
N LEU A 56 7.43 0.90 -0.78
CA LEU A 56 7.52 2.05 -1.67
C LEU A 56 8.91 2.68 -1.56
N TYR A 57 9.59 2.83 -2.68
CA TYR A 57 10.85 3.57 -2.75
C TYR A 57 10.61 4.92 -3.41
N VAL A 58 11.09 5.98 -2.78
CA VAL A 58 11.09 7.34 -3.33
C VAL A 58 12.53 7.75 -3.62
N PHE A 59 12.73 8.32 -4.80
CA PHE A 59 14.02 8.72 -5.36
C PHE A 59 13.93 10.11 -5.95
N GLY A 60 15.09 10.76 -6.00
CA GLY A 60 15.26 12.00 -6.75
C GLY A 60 14.56 13.12 -6.01
N GLU A 61 15.33 14.08 -5.54
CA GLU A 61 14.77 15.13 -4.72
C GLU A 61 15.50 16.43 -5.00
N LEU A 62 14.73 17.48 -5.20
CA LEU A 62 15.20 18.84 -5.23
C LEU A 62 14.89 19.45 -3.86
N GLY A 63 15.94 19.74 -3.10
CA GLY A 63 15.79 20.42 -1.82
C GLY A 63 15.15 21.79 -2.02
N LEU A 64 14.48 22.29 -0.98
CA LEU A 64 13.84 23.62 -1.01
C LEU A 64 14.84 24.76 -1.28
N ASP A 65 16.14 24.50 -1.16
CA ASP A 65 17.23 25.39 -1.52
C ASP A 65 17.72 25.22 -2.97
N TRP A 66 16.94 24.55 -3.81
CA TRP A 66 17.22 24.27 -5.23
C TRP A 66 18.46 23.42 -5.47
N LYS A 67 18.82 22.59 -4.49
CA LYS A 67 19.96 21.68 -4.58
C LYS A 67 19.51 20.25 -4.76
N ALA A 68 20.19 19.55 -5.67
CA ALA A 68 19.95 18.13 -5.88
C ALA A 68 20.28 17.33 -4.61
N MET A 69 19.27 16.69 -4.06
CA MET A 69 19.37 15.76 -2.95
C MET A 69 19.57 14.35 -3.51
N ARG A 70 20.56 13.63 -2.95
CA ARG A 70 20.79 12.22 -3.24
C ARG A 70 20.03 11.35 -2.25
N MET A 71 18.73 11.61 -2.11
CA MET A 71 17.89 10.90 -1.16
C MET A 71 17.23 9.68 -1.80
N VAL A 72 17.27 8.56 -1.07
CA VAL A 72 16.50 7.36 -1.37
C VAL A 72 15.81 6.93 -0.08
N MET A 73 14.48 6.92 -0.08
CA MET A 73 13.68 6.55 1.08
C MET A 73 12.85 5.31 0.78
N GLU A 74 12.88 4.35 1.70
CA GLU A 74 12.00 3.17 1.69
C GLU A 74 10.88 3.36 2.71
N TYR A 75 9.65 3.28 2.26
CA TYR A 75 8.46 3.20 3.11
C TYR A 75 8.04 1.75 3.31
N ASP A 76 7.90 1.37 4.57
CA ASP A 76 7.34 0.10 4.99
C ASP A 76 5.87 0.28 5.44
N PRO A 77 4.88 -0.19 4.65
CA PRO A 77 3.47 -0.06 5.00
C PRO A 77 3.05 -0.88 6.24
N ALA A 78 3.84 -1.89 6.65
CA ALA A 78 3.54 -2.67 7.84
C ALA A 78 3.84 -1.90 9.13
N THR A 79 4.79 -0.97 9.09
CA THR A 79 5.21 -0.18 10.25
C THR A 79 4.88 1.30 10.15
N ASP A 80 4.38 1.76 8.99
CA ASP A 80 4.10 3.16 8.67
C ASP A 80 5.32 4.05 8.92
N LYS A 81 6.47 3.63 8.37
CA LYS A 81 7.76 4.28 8.60
C LYS A 81 8.60 4.37 7.34
N TRP A 82 9.38 5.44 7.28
CA TRP A 82 10.40 5.64 6.27
C TRP A 82 11.80 5.31 6.81
N THR A 83 12.62 4.65 5.98
CA THR A 83 14.02 4.35 6.26
C THR A 83 14.89 4.83 5.10
N PRO A 84 15.95 5.62 5.36
CA PRO A 84 16.89 6.03 4.32
C PRO A 84 17.70 4.81 3.82
N GLN A 85 17.82 4.67 2.50
CA GLN A 85 18.51 3.56 1.82
C GLN A 85 19.82 3.97 1.12
N GLY A 86 20.22 5.23 1.20
CA GLY A 86 21.45 5.74 0.60
C GLY A 86 21.93 7.01 1.29
N GLN A 87 23.25 7.22 1.32
CA GLN A 87 23.87 8.34 2.04
C GLN A 87 23.83 9.64 1.23
N HIS A 88 23.56 10.74 1.95
CA HIS A 88 24.01 12.11 1.69
C HIS A 88 25.50 12.11 1.25
N ALA A 89 25.80 11.88 -0.03
CA ALA A 89 27.14 12.17 -0.55
C ALA A 89 27.25 13.69 -0.76
N PRO A 90 28.29 14.36 -0.23
CA PRO A 90 28.46 15.79 -0.42
C PRO A 90 28.52 16.11 -1.91
N HIS A 91 28.01 17.29 -2.25
CA HIS A 91 27.96 17.81 -3.60
C HIS A 91 29.33 17.73 -4.25
N ALA A 92 29.51 16.82 -5.20
CA ALA A 92 30.48 17.06 -6.25
C ALA A 92 29.90 18.23 -7.05
N SER A 93 30.39 19.45 -6.78
CA SER A 93 30.21 20.58 -7.66
C SER A 93 30.66 20.13 -9.05
N ILE A 94 29.70 19.98 -9.96
CA ILE A 94 30.00 19.89 -11.37
C ILE A 94 30.33 21.33 -11.78
N MET A 95 31.60 21.71 -11.60
CA MET A 95 32.20 22.81 -12.35
C MET A 95 32.66 22.29 -13.70
#